data_AF-A0A918TKR6-F1
#
_entry.id   AF-A0A918TKR6-F1
#
_cell.length_a   1.000
_cell.length_b   1.000
_cell.length_c   1.000
_cell.angle_alpha   90.00
_cell.angle_beta   90.00
_cell.angle_gamma   90.00
#
_symmetry.space_group_name_H-M   'P 1'
#
loop_
_entity.id
_entity.type
_entity.pdbx_description
1 polymer ?
#
loop_
_entity_poly.entity_id
_entity_poly.type
_entity_poly.pdbx_seq_one_letter_code
_entity_poly.pdbx_strand_id
1 'polypeptide(L)'
;MNSIHPTSLLSLLALLPGALCAEPILSSWYTEGSGRYARIWATVEQETIERGGGGTSSLTTWDAADYEGVTVGDQPLPVYAGVQGISYSDDYVYIKSTGLANNTMGPWFLNSSRTTRFPSFPGNAAILYRFPRYPNYSVNYSPASRSETNIGTCGLFVDGVPLFNTSDTFSYDTSAGADQEPTNNNTGDGIWNRDAFTNEGESFDAGNAHQAMEAFHYHASPAALRSTLGDSVDYDSSVVYEGIGGASPYTENFNGQHSPIIGWVNDGLPMYGPYGYSDPTDPDSGVRRMITGYQKRDGSNGSTDLTVTGRTTLPQWKVDQDSGTTSASLNSSQYGPAVSTDFVLGHYMEDYAAKADLISDASGEAFQLYSSASLGTFDAGKHYDLNEYNVRYCVTPEFPAGTWAYFTSVEEDGTPAYPYNLAFQYFGDATSATGIASSEVEALGVTVYFEGATAIEPSAKEIAVDDSTVTITWQGTEGGIYRVDPSTDLATFDTSGTTFTAELDVFATTGAKANAAQFYRLTRTGLSSYDTTEFSTEAAGGPGGPGGPGGPPGAF
;
A
#
# COMPACT_ATOMS: atom_id res chain seq x y z
N MET A 1 -16.71 39.96 50.68
CA MET A 1 -17.72 40.39 49.70
C MET A 1 -17.00 41.00 48.51
N ASN A 2 -17.41 40.59 47.31
CA ASN A 2 -17.00 41.02 45.96
C ASN A 2 -15.66 40.47 45.42
N SER A 3 -15.79 39.26 44.86
CA SER A 3 -15.01 38.71 43.76
C SER A 3 -15.14 39.61 42.52
N ILE A 4 -14.03 39.84 41.81
CA ILE A 4 -13.99 40.42 40.46
C ILE A 4 -13.35 39.33 39.58
N HIS A 5 -14.16 38.72 38.72
CA HIS A 5 -13.70 37.83 37.65
C HIS A 5 -13.26 38.66 36.44
N PRO A 6 -12.14 38.33 35.77
CA PRO A 6 -11.86 38.85 34.44
C PRO A 6 -12.69 38.08 33.41
N THR A 7 -13.47 38.82 32.64
CA THR A 7 -14.26 38.35 31.49
C THR A 7 -13.34 37.91 30.36
N SER A 8 -13.28 36.60 30.09
CA SER A 8 -12.79 36.08 28.80
C SER A 8 -13.72 36.52 27.68
N LEU A 9 -13.15 37.21 26.69
CA LEU A 9 -13.81 37.53 25.44
C LEU A 9 -13.91 36.23 24.63
N LEU A 10 -15.04 35.54 24.76
CA LEU A 10 -15.37 34.38 23.95
C LEU A 10 -15.80 34.88 22.57
N SER A 11 -14.89 34.82 21.60
CA SER A 11 -15.22 35.05 20.19
C SER A 11 -16.22 33.99 19.75
N LEU A 12 -17.48 34.41 19.62
CA LEU A 12 -18.57 33.59 19.09
C LEU A 12 -18.30 33.38 17.60
N LEU A 13 -17.59 32.31 17.25
CA LEU A 13 -17.42 31.86 15.88
C LEU A 13 -18.81 31.37 15.42
N ALA A 14 -19.42 32.11 14.50
CA ALA A 14 -20.65 31.71 13.86
C ALA A 14 -20.41 30.37 13.14
N LEU A 15 -21.00 29.28 13.64
CA LEU A 15 -21.09 28.02 12.91
C LEU A 15 -21.94 28.27 11.65
N LEU A 16 -21.26 28.43 10.52
CA LEU A 16 -21.81 28.07 9.22
C LEU A 16 -21.84 26.54 9.15
N PRO A 17 -23.00 25.87 9.02
CA PRO A 17 -23.05 24.45 8.73
C PRO A 17 -22.82 24.29 7.22
N GLY A 18 -21.57 24.48 6.81
CA GLY A 18 -21.03 23.96 5.58
C GLY A 18 -19.87 23.10 5.98
N ALA A 19 -20.12 21.84 6.33
CA ALA A 19 -19.05 20.86 6.32
C ALA A 19 -18.54 20.88 4.87
N LEU A 20 -17.35 21.47 4.63
CA LEU A 20 -16.57 21.02 3.49
C LEU A 20 -16.39 19.53 3.75
N CYS A 21 -17.14 18.67 3.04
CA CYS A 21 -16.78 17.27 2.97
C CYS A 21 -15.36 17.25 2.41
N ALA A 22 -14.41 16.78 3.21
CA ALA A 22 -13.05 16.57 2.73
C ALA A 22 -13.15 15.69 1.47
N GLU A 23 -12.48 16.09 0.39
CA GLU A 23 -12.41 15.26 -0.81
C GLU A 23 -11.55 14.05 -0.48
N PRO A 24 -12.09 12.82 -0.48
CA PRO A 24 -11.36 11.66 0.06
C PRO A 24 -10.01 11.44 -0.61
N ILE A 25 -9.92 11.70 -1.92
CA ILE A 25 -8.68 11.60 -2.71
C ILE A 25 -7.61 12.62 -2.32
N LEU A 26 -7.97 13.73 -1.66
CA LEU A 26 -7.00 14.68 -1.11
C LEU A 26 -6.64 14.35 0.34
N SER A 27 -7.60 13.87 1.12
CA SER A 27 -7.46 13.73 2.57
C SER A 27 -7.02 12.35 3.06
N SER A 28 -7.04 11.30 2.23
CA SER A 28 -6.75 9.93 2.66
C SER A 28 -5.27 9.57 2.72
N TRP A 29 -4.38 10.42 2.20
CA TRP A 29 -2.94 10.15 2.17
C TRP A 29 -2.32 10.19 3.56
N TYR A 30 -1.47 9.21 3.88
CA TYR A 30 -0.78 9.14 5.16
C TYR A 30 0.42 10.09 5.17
N THR A 31 0.22 11.26 5.78
CA THR A 31 1.23 12.33 5.85
C THR A 31 1.87 12.49 7.23
N GLU A 32 1.38 11.79 8.26
CA GLU A 32 1.88 11.93 9.63
C GLU A 32 3.34 11.48 9.76
N GLY A 33 3.74 10.44 9.00
CA GLY A 33 5.11 9.92 8.98
C GLY A 33 6.06 10.64 8.03
N SER A 34 5.59 11.59 7.20
CA SER A 34 6.40 12.23 6.15
C SER A 34 7.65 12.95 6.65
N GLY A 35 7.73 13.28 7.94
CA GLY A 35 8.91 13.86 8.57
C GLY A 35 9.96 12.87 9.08
N ARG A 36 9.74 11.55 8.91
CA ARG A 36 10.65 10.48 9.32
C ARG A 36 11.47 9.98 8.14
N TYR A 37 12.69 9.53 8.42
CA TYR A 37 13.47 8.80 7.42
C TYR A 37 12.94 7.38 7.21
N ALA A 38 12.99 6.91 5.97
CA ALA A 38 12.76 5.53 5.61
C ALA A 38 13.82 4.63 6.25
N ARG A 39 13.42 3.41 6.60
CA ARG A 39 14.25 2.47 7.35
C ARG A 39 14.10 1.05 6.83
N ILE A 40 15.18 0.28 6.91
CA ILE A 40 15.16 -1.15 6.57
C ILE A 40 15.67 -2.01 7.74
N TRP A 41 15.18 -3.23 7.81
CA TRP A 41 15.91 -4.34 8.40
C TRP A 41 16.75 -4.98 7.32
N ALA A 42 18.07 -4.84 7.39
CA ALA A 42 18.95 -5.43 6.38
C ALA A 42 19.19 -6.93 6.63
N THR A 43 19.02 -7.39 7.89
CA THR A 43 19.30 -8.77 8.32
C THR A 43 18.29 -9.27 9.37
N VAL A 44 18.13 -10.59 9.49
CA VAL A 44 17.34 -11.22 10.57
C VAL A 44 17.93 -10.92 11.95
N GLU A 45 19.26 -10.88 12.07
CA GLU A 45 19.93 -10.56 13.34
C GLU A 45 19.57 -9.15 13.81
N GLN A 46 19.59 -8.19 12.89
CA GLN A 46 19.22 -6.81 13.18
C GLN A 46 17.76 -6.69 13.59
N GLU A 47 16.85 -7.31 12.82
CA GLU A 47 15.43 -7.35 13.18
C GLU A 47 15.23 -7.98 14.57
N THR A 48 15.89 -9.09 14.86
CA THR A 48 15.78 -9.78 16.16
C THR A 48 16.25 -8.90 17.32
N ILE A 49 17.37 -8.20 17.17
CA ILE A 49 17.96 -7.38 18.23
C ILE A 49 17.13 -6.12 18.47
N GLU A 50 16.83 -5.39 17.40
CA GLU A 50 16.23 -4.05 17.51
C GLU A 50 14.70 -4.13 17.60
N ARG A 51 14.03 -4.91 16.75
CA ARG A 51 12.58 -5.10 16.82
C ARG A 51 12.20 -5.84 18.10
N GLY A 52 12.87 -6.97 18.39
CA GLY A 52 12.66 -7.74 19.62
C GLY A 52 12.93 -6.94 20.91
N GLY A 53 13.69 -5.84 20.81
CA GLY A 53 13.88 -4.86 21.89
C GLY A 53 12.80 -3.77 21.98
N GLY A 54 11.77 -3.82 21.12
CA GLY A 54 10.69 -2.82 21.00
C GLY A 54 11.07 -1.58 20.18
N GLY A 55 12.17 -1.63 19.42
CA GLY A 55 12.73 -0.50 18.69
C GLY A 55 12.33 -0.43 17.21
N THR A 56 12.51 0.76 16.63
CA THR A 56 12.57 0.98 15.17
C THR A 56 13.99 0.74 14.66
N SER A 57 14.15 0.37 13.39
CA SER A 57 15.48 0.16 12.83
C SER A 57 16.34 1.42 12.91
N SER A 58 17.60 1.23 13.28
CA SER A 58 18.64 2.25 13.28
C SER A 58 19.17 2.58 11.88
N LEU A 59 18.89 1.76 10.87
CA LEU A 59 19.36 1.97 9.50
C LEU A 59 18.45 2.92 8.72
N THR A 60 18.89 4.17 8.61
CA THR A 60 18.33 5.18 7.72
C THR A 60 19.11 5.33 6.41
N THR A 61 20.21 4.58 6.25
CA THR A 61 21.06 4.52 5.06
C THR A 61 21.52 3.08 4.86
N TRP A 62 21.76 2.69 3.62
CA TRP A 62 22.26 1.35 3.29
C TRP A 62 23.07 1.38 1.99
N ASP A 63 24.08 0.53 1.90
CA ASP A 63 24.92 0.35 0.72
C ASP A 63 24.94 -1.14 0.40
N ALA A 64 24.59 -1.52 -0.83
CA ALA A 64 24.56 -2.92 -1.26
C ALA A 64 25.92 -3.61 -1.06
N ALA A 65 27.03 -2.87 -1.19
CA ALA A 65 28.38 -3.40 -1.00
C ALA A 65 28.68 -3.85 0.44
N ASP A 66 27.92 -3.39 1.43
CA ASP A 66 28.06 -3.80 2.83
C ASP A 66 27.43 -5.18 3.12
N TYR A 67 26.65 -5.74 2.18
CA TYR A 67 25.85 -6.93 2.40
C TYR A 67 26.07 -8.00 1.33
N GLU A 68 26.68 -9.11 1.74
CA GLU A 68 26.95 -10.25 0.84
C GLU A 68 25.66 -10.74 0.15
N GLY A 69 25.72 -10.86 -1.18
CA GLY A 69 24.61 -11.30 -2.02
C GLY A 69 23.70 -10.18 -2.53
N VAL A 70 23.80 -8.97 -1.98
CA VAL A 70 23.10 -7.78 -2.46
C VAL A 70 23.97 -7.08 -3.50
N THR A 71 23.37 -6.70 -4.63
CA THR A 71 24.10 -6.16 -5.79
C THR A 71 23.53 -4.84 -6.33
N VAL A 72 22.35 -4.43 -5.86
CA VAL A 72 21.64 -3.21 -6.26
C VAL A 72 20.97 -2.56 -5.04
N GLY A 73 20.80 -1.25 -5.04
CA GLY A 73 20.01 -0.51 -4.06
C GLY A 73 20.83 0.23 -3.03
N ASP A 74 21.57 1.25 -3.46
CA ASP A 74 22.35 2.10 -2.56
C ASP A 74 21.54 3.34 -2.14
N GLN A 75 21.43 3.57 -0.84
CA GLN A 75 20.84 4.76 -0.24
C GLN A 75 21.86 5.40 0.73
N PRO A 76 22.86 6.14 0.20
CA PRO A 76 23.99 6.66 0.98
C PRO A 76 23.64 7.87 1.87
N LEU A 77 22.47 8.48 1.65
CA LEU A 77 21.94 9.55 2.47
C LEU A 77 20.54 9.17 2.96
N PRO A 78 20.15 9.57 4.19
CA PRO A 78 18.79 9.37 4.67
C PRO A 78 17.78 9.99 3.71
N VAL A 79 16.64 9.33 3.53
CA VAL A 79 15.54 9.78 2.67
C VAL A 79 14.25 9.77 3.47
N TYR A 80 13.42 10.80 3.32
CA TYR A 80 12.14 10.85 4.02
C TYR A 80 11.15 9.81 3.46
N ALA A 81 10.42 9.13 4.34
CA ALA A 81 9.48 8.09 3.96
C ALA A 81 8.17 8.65 3.38
N GLY A 82 7.55 7.86 2.52
CA GLY A 82 6.20 8.04 2.00
C GLY A 82 5.93 9.33 1.24
N VAL A 83 4.71 9.85 1.40
CA VAL A 83 4.21 11.04 0.70
C VAL A 83 4.98 12.29 1.13
N GLN A 84 5.55 13.00 0.16
CA GLN A 84 6.30 14.26 0.35
C GLN A 84 5.61 15.47 -0.26
N GLY A 85 4.43 15.30 -0.88
CA GLY A 85 3.63 16.41 -1.34
C GLY A 85 2.31 15.98 -1.97
N ILE A 86 1.28 16.78 -1.76
CA ILE A 86 -0.04 16.60 -2.38
C ILE A 86 -0.42 17.95 -2.98
N SER A 87 -0.76 17.95 -4.26
CA SER A 87 -1.28 19.13 -4.94
C SER A 87 -2.40 18.74 -5.89
N TYR A 88 -3.18 19.69 -6.35
CA TYR A 88 -4.31 19.40 -7.23
C TYR A 88 -4.59 20.52 -8.22
N SER A 89 -5.20 20.15 -9.33
CA SER A 89 -5.87 21.02 -10.29
C SER A 89 -7.37 20.72 -10.26
N ASP A 90 -8.13 21.30 -11.20
CA ASP A 90 -9.56 20.98 -11.34
C ASP A 90 -9.77 19.51 -11.74
N ASP A 91 -8.83 18.93 -12.50
CA ASP A 91 -8.98 17.61 -13.12
C ASP A 91 -8.21 16.49 -12.38
N TYR A 92 -7.12 16.83 -11.71
CA TYR A 92 -6.18 15.83 -11.18
C TYR A 92 -5.70 16.14 -9.76
N VAL A 93 -5.38 15.08 -9.03
CA VAL A 93 -4.56 15.11 -7.81
C VAL A 93 -3.17 14.59 -8.15
N TYR A 94 -2.13 15.25 -7.64
CA TYR A 94 -0.73 14.92 -7.87
C TYR A 94 -0.05 14.59 -6.55
N ILE A 95 0.64 13.45 -6.52
CA ILE A 95 1.28 12.89 -5.35
C ILE A 95 2.78 12.80 -5.60
N LYS A 96 3.56 13.46 -4.73
CA LYS A 96 5.01 13.27 -4.61
C LYS A 96 5.25 12.22 -3.53
N SER A 97 5.99 11.17 -3.86
CA SER A 97 6.34 10.10 -2.91
C SER A 97 7.75 9.60 -3.19
N THR A 98 8.49 9.24 -2.14
CA THR A 98 9.79 8.58 -2.33
C THR A 98 9.65 7.11 -2.76
N GLY A 99 8.43 6.56 -2.72
CA GLY A 99 8.15 5.15 -3.00
C GLY A 99 8.54 4.21 -1.85
N LEU A 100 9.05 4.74 -0.75
CA LEU A 100 9.47 4.00 0.43
C LEU A 100 8.43 4.11 1.54
N ALA A 101 8.17 3.02 2.24
CA ALA A 101 7.14 2.98 3.28
C ALA A 101 7.57 3.69 4.58
N ASN A 102 6.57 4.06 5.39
CA ASN A 102 6.78 4.62 6.73
C ASN A 102 7.06 3.55 7.79
N ASN A 103 6.60 2.31 7.59
CA ASN A 103 7.03 1.18 8.41
C ASN A 103 8.48 0.82 8.07
N THR A 104 9.18 0.20 9.02
CA THR A 104 10.47 -0.42 8.70
C THR A 104 10.25 -1.54 7.68
N MET A 105 10.97 -1.49 6.57
CA MET A 105 10.86 -2.43 5.45
C MET A 105 11.84 -3.61 5.63
N GLY A 106 11.57 -4.74 4.98
CA GLY A 106 12.47 -5.90 5.01
C GLY A 106 12.45 -6.68 6.34
N PRO A 107 13.37 -7.64 6.52
CA PRO A 107 14.38 -8.09 5.55
C PRO A 107 13.80 -9.05 4.49
N TRP A 108 14.48 -9.17 3.35
CA TRP A 108 14.03 -9.95 2.18
C TRP A 108 14.98 -11.09 1.81
N PHE A 109 14.43 -12.23 1.38
CA PHE A 109 15.17 -13.47 1.10
C PHE A 109 14.70 -14.14 -0.20
N LEU A 110 15.41 -15.18 -0.65
CA LEU A 110 15.02 -16.02 -1.80
C LEU A 110 14.60 -17.43 -1.36
N ASN A 111 14.54 -17.69 -0.04
CA ASN A 111 14.19 -18.99 0.49
C ASN A 111 13.52 -18.92 1.87
N SER A 112 12.67 -19.91 2.15
CA SER A 112 11.96 -20.04 3.44
C SER A 112 12.86 -20.17 4.65
N SER A 113 14.07 -20.71 4.48
CA SER A 113 15.06 -20.77 5.56
C SER A 113 15.69 -19.40 5.89
N ARG A 114 15.42 -18.37 5.08
CA ARG A 114 15.91 -16.99 5.26
C ARG A 114 17.43 -16.92 5.39
N THR A 115 18.13 -17.70 4.56
CA THR A 115 19.60 -17.76 4.52
C THR A 115 20.20 -17.19 3.25
N THR A 116 19.41 -17.09 2.18
CA THR A 116 19.83 -16.48 0.91
C THR A 116 19.12 -15.14 0.75
N ARG A 117 19.87 -14.04 0.80
CA ARG A 117 19.31 -12.69 0.70
C ARG A 117 18.74 -12.44 -0.70
N PHE A 118 17.72 -11.59 -0.74
CA PHE A 118 17.28 -10.99 -1.98
C PHE A 118 18.39 -10.08 -2.55
N PRO A 119 18.65 -10.05 -3.87
CA PRO A 119 19.84 -9.43 -4.45
C PRO A 119 19.77 -7.91 -4.61
N SER A 120 18.74 -7.26 -4.07
CA SER A 120 18.61 -5.81 -4.07
C SER A 120 17.98 -5.27 -2.80
N PHE A 121 18.20 -3.99 -2.52
CA PHE A 121 17.47 -3.19 -1.54
C PHE A 121 16.62 -2.11 -2.22
N PRO A 122 15.57 -1.61 -1.56
CA PRO A 122 14.79 -0.51 -2.09
C PRO A 122 15.59 0.80 -2.08
N GLY A 123 15.22 1.74 -2.93
CA GLY A 123 15.83 3.08 -3.01
C GLY A 123 14.79 4.16 -3.28
N ASN A 124 15.19 5.43 -3.13
CA ASN A 124 14.32 6.56 -3.42
C ASN A 124 13.93 6.63 -4.90
N ALA A 125 12.68 6.28 -5.22
CA ALA A 125 12.16 6.31 -6.58
C ALA A 125 11.68 7.69 -7.04
N ALA A 126 11.64 8.69 -6.14
CA ALA A 126 11.26 10.09 -6.42
C ALA A 126 10.01 10.23 -7.34
N ILE A 127 8.95 9.50 -6.99
CA ILE A 127 7.71 9.35 -7.74
C ILE A 127 6.92 10.67 -7.75
N LEU A 128 6.47 11.09 -8.93
CA LEU A 128 5.40 12.08 -9.11
C LEU A 128 4.29 11.43 -9.95
N TYR A 129 3.16 11.18 -9.31
CA TYR A 129 2.05 10.45 -9.90
C TYR A 129 0.78 11.30 -9.89
N ARG A 130 -0.10 11.12 -10.88
CA ARG A 130 -1.42 11.77 -10.88
C ARG A 130 -2.57 10.79 -10.89
N PHE A 131 -3.70 11.20 -10.33
CA PHE A 131 -4.98 10.50 -10.39
C PHE A 131 -6.08 11.46 -10.86
N PRO A 132 -7.10 10.98 -11.58
CA PRO A 132 -8.28 11.80 -11.85
C PRO A 132 -8.96 12.19 -10.54
N ARG A 133 -9.27 13.47 -10.37
CA ARG A 133 -9.85 14.00 -9.12
C ARG A 133 -11.31 13.60 -8.93
N TYR A 134 -12.05 13.46 -10.03
CA TYR A 134 -13.49 13.15 -10.03
C TYR A 134 -13.84 12.02 -11.01
N PRO A 135 -13.52 10.75 -10.68
CA PRO A 135 -13.96 9.61 -11.46
C PRO A 135 -15.48 9.45 -11.33
N ASN A 136 -16.20 9.54 -12.45
CA ASN A 136 -17.66 9.51 -12.47
C ASN A 136 -18.19 8.19 -13.04
N TYR A 137 -18.19 7.14 -12.21
CA TYR A 137 -18.76 5.85 -12.57
C TYR A 137 -20.13 5.66 -11.94
N SER A 138 -21.17 5.50 -12.78
CA SER A 138 -22.54 5.25 -12.28
C SER A 138 -22.67 3.86 -11.63
N VAL A 139 -23.69 3.64 -10.81
CA VAL A 139 -24.00 2.31 -10.23
C VAL A 139 -24.21 1.21 -11.30
N ASN A 140 -24.58 1.58 -12.53
CA ASN A 140 -24.75 0.65 -13.66
C ASN A 140 -23.59 0.73 -14.65
N TYR A 141 -22.41 1.19 -14.21
CA TYR A 141 -21.25 1.33 -15.07
C TYR A 141 -20.82 -0.02 -15.64
N SER A 142 -20.90 -0.14 -16.96
CA SER A 142 -20.53 -1.36 -17.71
C SER A 142 -20.04 -0.95 -19.09
N PRO A 143 -18.75 -0.57 -19.22
CA PRO A 143 -18.16 -0.22 -20.51
C PRO A 143 -18.10 -1.45 -21.41
N ALA A 144 -18.11 -1.23 -22.73
CA ALA A 144 -18.04 -2.31 -23.72
C ALA A 144 -16.68 -3.04 -23.72
N SER A 145 -15.62 -2.38 -23.27
CA SER A 145 -14.27 -2.92 -23.15
C SER A 145 -13.58 -2.33 -21.93
N ARG A 146 -12.66 -3.07 -21.35
CA ARG A 146 -11.78 -2.64 -20.25
C ARG A 146 -10.32 -2.86 -20.63
N SER A 147 -9.45 -2.12 -19.98
CA SER A 147 -8.00 -2.28 -20.12
C SER A 147 -7.47 -3.27 -19.09
N GLU A 148 -6.52 -4.09 -19.52
CA GLU A 148 -5.69 -4.91 -18.62
C GLU A 148 -4.94 -4.01 -17.63
N THR A 149 -4.67 -4.55 -16.44
CA THR A 149 -3.81 -3.90 -15.47
C THR A 149 -2.38 -3.82 -15.99
N ASN A 150 -1.73 -2.68 -15.73
CA ASN A 150 -0.37 -2.47 -16.23
C ASN A 150 0.62 -3.44 -15.58
N ILE A 151 1.66 -3.81 -16.33
CA ILE A 151 2.87 -4.36 -15.74
C ILE A 151 3.58 -3.22 -14.98
N GLY A 152 3.67 -3.34 -13.66
CA GLY A 152 4.20 -2.30 -12.76
C GLY A 152 3.12 -1.52 -12.02
N THR A 153 3.31 -0.22 -11.85
CA THR A 153 2.45 0.62 -11.00
C THR A 153 1.02 0.76 -11.55
N CYS A 154 0.08 0.12 -10.85
CA CYS A 154 -1.35 0.14 -11.10
C CYS A 154 -2.14 1.12 -10.21
N GLY A 155 -1.43 1.79 -9.30
CA GLY A 155 -1.95 2.77 -8.36
C GLY A 155 -0.90 3.08 -7.31
N LEU A 156 -1.28 3.84 -6.30
CA LEU A 156 -0.46 4.07 -5.11
C LEU A 156 -1.28 3.70 -3.88
N PHE A 157 -0.64 3.03 -2.94
CA PHE A 157 -1.13 2.99 -1.57
C PHE A 157 -1.00 4.38 -0.93
N VAL A 158 -1.81 4.66 0.10
CA VAL A 158 -1.91 6.01 0.69
C VAL A 158 -0.67 6.47 1.44
N ASP A 159 0.27 5.56 1.75
CA ASP A 159 1.61 5.90 2.21
C ASP A 159 2.56 6.31 1.07
N GLY A 160 2.12 6.21 -0.18
CA GLY A 160 2.86 6.58 -1.38
C GLY A 160 3.67 5.43 -1.99
N VAL A 161 3.54 4.19 -1.50
CA VAL A 161 4.19 3.03 -2.10
C VAL A 161 3.41 2.54 -3.34
N PRO A 162 4.09 2.18 -4.44
CA PRO A 162 3.45 1.60 -5.62
C PRO A 162 2.60 0.36 -5.33
N LEU A 163 1.42 0.33 -5.94
CA LEU A 163 0.54 -0.82 -6.01
C LEU A 163 0.78 -1.56 -7.32
N PHE A 164 1.16 -2.84 -7.26
CA PHE A 164 1.34 -3.69 -8.43
C PHE A 164 0.15 -4.68 -8.56
N ASN A 165 -0.04 -5.22 -9.76
CA ASN A 165 -1.09 -6.21 -10.00
C ASN A 165 -0.69 -7.61 -9.48
N THR A 166 -1.51 -8.63 -9.73
CA THR A 166 -1.27 -10.01 -9.25
C THR A 166 -0.15 -10.77 -9.96
N SER A 167 0.41 -10.24 -11.04
CA SER A 167 1.38 -10.95 -11.86
C SER A 167 2.82 -10.58 -11.48
N ASP A 168 3.73 -11.55 -11.50
CA ASP A 168 5.17 -11.32 -11.43
C ASP A 168 5.81 -11.13 -12.82
N THR A 169 4.98 -10.99 -13.86
CA THR A 169 5.33 -10.84 -15.28
C THR A 169 5.87 -12.08 -16.00
N PHE A 170 6.08 -13.20 -15.28
CA PHE A 170 6.56 -14.43 -15.87
C PHE A 170 5.41 -15.38 -16.24
N SER A 171 5.66 -16.28 -17.19
CA SER A 171 4.72 -17.32 -17.57
C SER A 171 5.43 -18.62 -17.94
N TYR A 172 4.67 -19.71 -17.98
CA TYR A 172 5.19 -21.03 -18.34
C TYR A 172 5.58 -21.10 -19.82
N ASP A 173 6.71 -21.73 -20.13
CA ASP A 173 7.14 -22.11 -21.47
C ASP A 173 6.85 -23.60 -21.67
N THR A 174 5.77 -23.93 -22.38
CA THR A 174 5.34 -25.31 -22.63
C THR A 174 6.39 -26.11 -23.41
N SER A 175 7.16 -25.45 -24.28
CA SER A 175 8.18 -26.11 -25.11
C SER A 175 9.43 -26.48 -24.31
N ALA A 176 9.81 -25.64 -23.35
CA ALA A 176 10.91 -25.88 -22.42
C ALA A 176 10.50 -26.76 -21.22
N GLY A 177 9.21 -26.80 -20.91
CA GLY A 177 8.66 -27.57 -19.79
C GLY A 177 8.93 -26.94 -18.43
N ALA A 178 9.14 -25.61 -18.37
CA ALA A 178 9.50 -24.86 -17.16
C ALA A 178 9.00 -23.41 -17.24
N ASP A 179 8.93 -22.73 -16.10
CA ASP A 179 8.64 -21.29 -16.08
C ASP A 179 9.77 -20.48 -16.71
N GLN A 180 9.41 -19.33 -17.28
CA GLN A 180 10.36 -18.24 -17.48
C GLN A 180 10.88 -17.76 -16.12
N GLU A 181 12.19 -17.55 -16.03
CA GLU A 181 12.87 -17.02 -14.84
C GLU A 181 13.93 -16.00 -15.26
N PRO A 182 14.32 -15.05 -14.39
CA PRO A 182 15.46 -14.17 -14.64
C PRO A 182 16.78 -14.91 -14.89
N THR A 183 16.89 -16.16 -14.42
CA THR A 183 18.11 -16.96 -14.44
C THR A 183 18.17 -17.98 -15.57
N ASN A 184 17.11 -18.09 -16.38
CA ASN A 184 17.05 -19.01 -17.51
C ASN A 184 16.82 -18.26 -18.84
N ASN A 185 16.91 -18.99 -19.95
CA ASN A 185 16.69 -18.44 -21.30
C ASN A 185 15.31 -18.84 -21.86
N ASN A 186 14.37 -19.27 -21.01
CA ASN A 186 13.04 -19.66 -21.44
C ASN A 186 12.25 -18.41 -21.84
N THR A 187 11.27 -18.56 -22.72
CA THR A 187 10.36 -17.47 -23.09
C THR A 187 8.96 -17.94 -22.78
N GLY A 188 8.33 -17.35 -21.77
CA GLY A 188 6.99 -17.75 -21.36
C GLY A 188 5.97 -17.53 -22.48
N ASP A 189 5.00 -18.42 -22.57
CA ASP A 189 4.00 -18.42 -23.64
C ASP A 189 2.88 -17.39 -23.43
N GLY A 190 2.81 -16.74 -22.25
CA GLY A 190 1.75 -15.79 -21.88
C GLY A 190 0.39 -16.44 -21.57
N ILE A 191 0.33 -17.78 -21.49
CA ILE A 191 -0.91 -18.55 -21.31
C ILE A 191 -1.17 -18.89 -19.84
N TRP A 192 -0.13 -19.37 -19.15
CA TRP A 192 -0.15 -19.67 -17.72
C TRP A 192 0.76 -18.66 -17.04
N ASN A 193 0.16 -17.57 -16.58
CA ASN A 193 0.85 -16.39 -16.04
C ASN A 193 1.01 -16.56 -14.54
N ARG A 194 2.23 -16.40 -14.04
CA ARG A 194 2.58 -16.65 -12.64
C ARG A 194 1.92 -15.62 -11.72
N ASP A 195 1.38 -16.14 -10.62
CA ASP A 195 0.80 -15.37 -9.52
C ASP A 195 1.91 -14.90 -8.58
N ALA A 196 2.09 -13.59 -8.43
CA ALA A 196 3.21 -13.01 -7.68
C ALA A 196 3.25 -13.45 -6.22
N PHE A 197 2.10 -13.50 -5.52
CA PHE A 197 2.07 -13.90 -4.12
C PHE A 197 2.55 -15.35 -3.93
N THR A 198 2.14 -16.26 -4.82
CA THR A 198 2.54 -17.67 -4.76
C THR A 198 4.00 -17.88 -5.15
N ASN A 199 4.50 -17.12 -6.14
CA ASN A 199 5.81 -17.36 -6.75
C ASN A 199 6.94 -16.52 -6.15
N GLU A 200 6.64 -15.32 -5.69
CA GLU A 200 7.60 -14.36 -5.13
C GLU A 200 7.45 -14.20 -3.62
N GLY A 201 6.47 -14.86 -3.00
CA GLY A 201 6.15 -14.69 -1.59
C GLY A 201 7.32 -14.91 -0.63
N GLU A 202 8.27 -15.78 -0.97
CA GLU A 202 9.52 -15.99 -0.20
C GLU A 202 10.39 -14.72 -0.10
N SER A 203 10.23 -13.82 -1.06
CA SER A 203 10.90 -12.53 -1.12
C SER A 203 10.16 -11.40 -0.46
N PHE A 204 8.94 -11.60 0.04
CA PHE A 204 8.18 -10.56 0.71
C PHE A 204 8.65 -10.36 2.15
N ASP A 205 8.65 -9.11 2.61
CA ASP A 205 8.79 -8.75 4.02
C ASP A 205 7.50 -8.98 4.80
N ALA A 206 7.53 -8.66 6.10
CA ALA A 206 6.38 -8.80 6.99
C ALA A 206 5.15 -7.97 6.56
N GLY A 207 5.35 -6.92 5.76
CA GLY A 207 4.28 -6.09 5.23
C GLY A 207 3.65 -6.62 3.95
N ASN A 208 4.15 -7.74 3.41
CA ASN A 208 3.85 -8.27 2.07
C ASN A 208 4.40 -7.39 0.92
N ALA A 209 5.54 -6.73 1.13
CA ALA A 209 6.23 -5.99 0.07
C ALA A 209 7.64 -6.49 -0.18
N HIS A 210 8.12 -6.20 -1.38
CA HIS A 210 9.52 -6.39 -1.77
C HIS A 210 9.90 -5.34 -2.81
N GLN A 211 11.03 -5.55 -3.47
CA GLN A 211 11.55 -4.62 -4.46
C GLN A 211 11.98 -5.36 -5.72
N ALA A 212 11.74 -4.74 -6.87
CA ALA A 212 12.38 -5.11 -8.11
C ALA A 212 13.47 -4.07 -8.38
N MET A 213 14.75 -4.47 -8.27
CA MET A 213 15.85 -3.51 -8.13
C MET A 213 15.59 -2.59 -6.92
N GLU A 214 15.47 -1.28 -7.14
CA GLU A 214 15.19 -0.28 -6.10
C GLU A 214 13.70 0.00 -5.91
N ALA A 215 12.83 -0.48 -6.81
CA ALA A 215 11.41 -0.18 -6.80
C ALA A 215 10.67 -1.00 -5.76
N PHE A 216 10.47 -0.45 -4.56
CA PHE A 216 9.65 -1.06 -3.50
C PHE A 216 8.15 -1.02 -3.85
N HIS A 217 7.43 -2.12 -3.63
CA HIS A 217 6.01 -2.22 -4.00
C HIS A 217 5.28 -3.37 -3.29
N TYR A 218 3.94 -3.34 -3.34
CA TYR A 218 3.06 -4.41 -2.86
C TYR A 218 2.29 -5.06 -4.02
N HIS A 219 2.29 -6.39 -4.06
CA HIS A 219 1.36 -7.20 -4.88
C HIS A 219 0.09 -7.61 -4.11
N ALA A 220 0.20 -7.73 -2.79
CA ALA A 220 -0.83 -8.27 -1.92
C ALA A 220 -1.32 -7.26 -0.87
N SER A 221 -2.24 -7.67 0.02
CA SER A 221 -2.74 -6.83 1.12
C SER A 221 -1.56 -6.27 1.95
N PRO A 222 -1.38 -4.94 2.04
CA PRO A 222 -0.23 -4.34 2.70
C PRO A 222 -0.44 -4.32 4.23
N ALA A 223 -0.11 -5.42 4.92
CA ALA A 223 -0.42 -5.60 6.33
C ALA A 223 0.16 -4.49 7.23
N ALA A 224 1.39 -4.07 6.95
CA ALA A 224 2.06 -3.01 7.68
C ALA A 224 1.36 -1.64 7.53
N LEU A 225 0.92 -1.31 6.31
CA LEU A 225 0.15 -0.09 6.06
C LEU A 225 -1.22 -0.15 6.74
N ARG A 226 -1.93 -1.28 6.60
CA ARG A 226 -3.23 -1.49 7.24
C ARG A 226 -3.15 -1.27 8.75
N SER A 227 -2.13 -1.84 9.40
CA SER A 227 -1.87 -1.62 10.83
C SER A 227 -1.56 -0.15 11.14
N THR A 228 -0.73 0.52 10.32
CA THR A 228 -0.41 1.95 10.46
C THR A 228 -1.66 2.84 10.40
N LEU A 229 -2.63 2.48 9.57
CA LEU A 229 -3.89 3.20 9.41
C LEU A 229 -4.95 2.84 10.46
N GLY A 230 -4.63 1.94 11.41
CA GLY A 230 -5.57 1.48 12.43
C GLY A 230 -6.69 0.59 11.90
N ASP A 231 -6.48 -0.08 10.76
CA ASP A 231 -7.38 -1.12 10.26
C ASP A 231 -7.34 -2.36 11.20
N SER A 232 -8.06 -3.41 10.85
CA SER A 232 -8.14 -4.68 11.58
C SER A 232 -6.86 -5.55 11.54
N VAL A 233 -5.70 -4.95 11.82
CA VAL A 233 -4.39 -5.60 11.89
C VAL A 233 -3.63 -5.12 13.13
N ASP A 234 -3.38 -6.03 14.08
CA ASP A 234 -2.57 -5.75 15.25
C ASP A 234 -1.08 -5.77 14.90
N TYR A 235 -0.29 -4.97 15.62
CA TYR A 235 1.17 -4.98 15.53
C TYR A 235 1.80 -5.38 16.86
N ASP A 236 2.63 -6.43 16.84
CA ASP A 236 3.45 -6.85 17.97
C ASP A 236 4.94 -6.71 17.65
N SER A 237 5.58 -5.68 18.21
CA SER A 237 7.02 -5.44 18.02
C SER A 237 7.90 -6.56 18.56
N SER A 238 7.42 -7.42 19.47
CA SER A 238 8.24 -8.52 20.01
C SER A 238 8.38 -9.71 19.06
N VAL A 239 7.59 -9.76 17.99
CA VAL A 239 7.59 -10.87 17.02
C VAL A 239 8.54 -10.57 15.87
N VAL A 240 9.44 -11.53 15.58
CA VAL A 240 10.32 -11.50 14.42
C VAL A 240 9.63 -12.24 13.27
N TYR A 241 9.73 -11.69 12.06
CA TYR A 241 9.11 -12.31 10.89
C TYR A 241 9.85 -13.57 10.44
N GLU A 242 9.11 -14.66 10.24
CA GLU A 242 9.64 -15.98 9.87
C GLU A 242 9.33 -16.37 8.40
N GLY A 243 8.84 -15.44 7.59
CA GLY A 243 8.44 -15.71 6.20
C GLY A 243 6.94 -16.02 6.07
N ILE A 244 6.47 -16.20 4.83
CA ILE A 244 5.05 -16.46 4.56
C ILE A 244 4.61 -17.77 5.23
N GLY A 245 3.47 -17.72 5.91
CA GLY A 245 2.93 -18.83 6.69
C GLY A 245 3.62 -19.07 8.04
N GLY A 246 4.67 -18.30 8.36
CA GLY A 246 5.34 -18.29 9.65
C GLY A 246 4.82 -17.22 10.60
N ALA A 247 5.54 -16.99 11.70
CA ALA A 247 5.24 -15.89 12.61
C ALA A 247 5.40 -14.52 11.91
N SER A 248 4.49 -13.60 12.19
CA SER A 248 4.49 -12.23 11.66
C SER A 248 4.21 -11.23 12.78
N PRO A 249 4.88 -10.07 12.81
CA PRO A 249 4.53 -8.98 13.72
C PRO A 249 3.19 -8.32 13.37
N TYR A 250 2.61 -8.61 12.20
CA TYR A 250 1.29 -8.15 11.80
C TYR A 250 0.32 -9.33 11.77
N THR A 251 -0.75 -9.26 12.54
CA THR A 251 -1.76 -10.32 12.63
C THR A 251 -3.15 -9.76 12.43
N GLU A 252 -3.97 -10.46 11.65
CA GLU A 252 -5.36 -10.04 11.42
C GLU A 252 -6.15 -10.11 12.73
N ASN A 253 -6.79 -9.01 13.10
CA ASN A 253 -7.66 -8.94 14.26
C ASN A 253 -8.84 -8.02 13.95
N PHE A 254 -9.98 -8.62 13.59
CA PHE A 254 -11.17 -7.85 13.22
C PHE A 254 -11.65 -6.98 14.39
N ASN A 255 -11.55 -5.67 14.22
CA ASN A 255 -11.84 -4.68 15.26
C ASN A 255 -13.31 -4.17 15.23
N GLY A 256 -14.14 -4.69 14.31
CA GLY A 256 -15.54 -4.30 14.16
C GLY A 256 -15.78 -3.05 13.31
N GLN A 257 -14.74 -2.43 12.74
CA GLN A 257 -14.83 -1.17 12.00
C GLN A 257 -14.66 -1.38 10.49
N HIS A 258 -15.25 -0.49 9.71
CA HIS A 258 -15.02 -0.43 8.26
C HIS A 258 -13.55 -0.09 8.01
N SER A 259 -12.90 -0.77 7.06
CA SER A 259 -11.51 -0.47 6.73
C SER A 259 -11.38 0.96 6.20
N PRO A 260 -10.25 1.66 6.44
CA PRO A 260 -9.99 2.95 5.81
C PRO A 260 -9.65 2.78 4.33
N ILE A 261 -9.62 3.89 3.58
CA ILE A 261 -8.98 3.93 2.26
C ILE A 261 -7.49 3.65 2.46
N ILE A 262 -6.99 2.59 1.81
CA ILE A 262 -5.58 2.19 1.83
C ILE A 262 -4.86 2.54 0.53
N GLY A 263 -5.57 2.84 -0.55
CA GLY A 263 -4.93 3.21 -1.82
C GLY A 263 -5.88 3.81 -2.84
N TRP A 264 -5.31 4.26 -3.95
CA TRP A 264 -6.01 4.76 -5.13
C TRP A 264 -5.49 4.03 -6.38
N VAL A 265 -6.42 3.50 -7.17
CA VAL A 265 -6.12 2.74 -8.39
C VAL A 265 -6.07 3.71 -9.57
N ASN A 266 -5.36 3.34 -10.65
CA ASN A 266 -5.19 4.18 -11.82
C ASN A 266 -6.50 4.60 -12.51
N ASP A 267 -7.58 3.84 -12.32
CA ASP A 267 -8.91 4.22 -12.80
C ASP A 267 -9.62 5.26 -11.92
N GLY A 268 -8.95 5.74 -10.87
CA GLY A 268 -9.43 6.75 -9.94
C GLY A 268 -10.24 6.20 -8.77
N LEU A 269 -10.54 4.89 -8.72
CA LEU A 269 -11.34 4.35 -7.63
C LEU A 269 -10.54 4.20 -6.33
N PRO A 270 -11.19 4.42 -5.16
CA PRO A 270 -10.58 4.13 -3.88
C PRO A 270 -10.44 2.62 -3.68
N MET A 271 -9.38 2.24 -2.97
CA MET A 271 -9.15 0.90 -2.46
C MET A 271 -9.21 0.90 -0.94
N TYR A 272 -9.99 -0.02 -0.38
CA TYR A 272 -10.13 -0.23 1.04
C TYR A 272 -9.39 -1.49 1.51
N GLY A 273 -9.12 -1.56 2.82
CA GLY A 273 -8.86 -2.83 3.50
C GLY A 273 -10.04 -3.81 3.35
N PRO A 274 -9.96 -5.04 3.87
CA PRO A 274 -10.87 -6.12 3.51
C PRO A 274 -12.26 -6.04 4.16
N TYR A 275 -12.51 -5.06 5.03
CA TYR A 275 -13.77 -4.94 5.78
C TYR A 275 -14.64 -3.80 5.28
N GLY A 276 -15.88 -4.12 4.94
CA GLY A 276 -16.88 -3.18 4.45
C GLY A 276 -18.24 -3.40 5.11
N TYR A 277 -19.18 -2.47 4.86
CA TYR A 277 -20.55 -2.64 5.33
C TYR A 277 -21.17 -3.93 4.79
N SER A 278 -21.87 -4.64 5.67
CA SER A 278 -22.50 -5.92 5.34
C SER A 278 -23.59 -5.72 4.31
N ASP A 279 -24.39 -4.66 4.42
CA ASP A 279 -25.30 -4.17 3.40
C ASP A 279 -24.59 -3.08 2.56
N PRO A 280 -24.51 -3.22 1.22
CA PRO A 280 -23.79 -2.24 0.40
C PRO A 280 -24.46 -0.86 0.35
N THR A 281 -25.70 -0.75 0.79
CA THR A 281 -26.53 0.46 0.66
C THR A 281 -26.91 1.08 2.00
N ASP A 282 -26.52 0.45 3.11
CA ASP A 282 -26.86 0.87 4.47
C ASP A 282 -25.60 1.06 5.34
N PRO A 283 -25.21 2.33 5.63
CA PRO A 283 -24.05 2.63 6.46
C PRO A 283 -24.26 2.32 7.94
N ASP A 284 -25.50 2.04 8.37
CA ASP A 284 -25.82 1.61 9.74
C ASP A 284 -25.79 0.08 9.88
N SER A 285 -25.54 -0.66 8.79
CA SER A 285 -25.39 -2.11 8.84
C SER A 285 -24.10 -2.53 9.57
N GLY A 286 -24.04 -3.78 10.02
CA GLY A 286 -22.81 -4.31 10.62
C GLY A 286 -21.67 -4.35 9.59
N VAL A 287 -20.42 -4.42 10.05
CA VAL A 287 -19.24 -4.58 9.19
C VAL A 287 -18.84 -6.04 9.11
N ARG A 288 -18.36 -6.49 7.94
CA ARG A 288 -17.81 -7.83 7.74
C ARG A 288 -16.73 -7.83 6.67
N ARG A 289 -15.98 -8.94 6.60
CA ARG A 289 -15.01 -9.19 5.53
C ARG A 289 -15.72 -9.30 4.18
N MET A 290 -15.18 -8.64 3.17
CA MET A 290 -15.62 -8.76 1.77
C MET A 290 -15.06 -10.06 1.18
N ILE A 291 -15.93 -10.86 0.58
CA ILE A 291 -15.57 -12.15 0.00
C ILE A 291 -15.23 -11.98 -1.48
N THR A 292 -14.03 -12.39 -1.87
CA THR A 292 -13.57 -12.41 -3.26
C THR A 292 -14.50 -13.20 -4.17
N GLY A 293 -14.66 -12.69 -5.38
CA GLY A 293 -15.35 -13.34 -6.49
C GLY A 293 -14.58 -14.49 -7.13
N TYR A 294 -13.43 -14.89 -6.60
CA TYR A 294 -12.60 -15.97 -7.15
C TYR A 294 -12.48 -17.17 -6.20
N GLN A 295 -12.16 -18.33 -6.78
CA GLN A 295 -11.72 -19.51 -6.05
C GLN A 295 -10.73 -20.32 -6.89
N LYS A 296 -9.96 -21.20 -6.25
CA LYS A 296 -9.09 -22.15 -6.97
C LYS A 296 -9.93 -23.15 -7.78
N ARG A 297 -9.35 -23.64 -8.88
CA ARG A 297 -9.89 -24.71 -9.73
C ARG A 297 -9.46 -26.08 -9.19
N ASP A 298 -10.09 -26.44 -8.08
CA ASP A 298 -9.82 -27.67 -7.30
C ASP A 298 -10.93 -28.73 -7.42
N GLY A 299 -11.91 -28.52 -8.31
CA GLY A 299 -13.06 -29.40 -8.48
C GLY A 299 -14.25 -29.03 -7.61
N SER A 300 -14.08 -28.16 -6.61
CA SER A 300 -15.20 -27.66 -5.81
C SER A 300 -16.04 -26.65 -6.60
N ASN A 301 -17.30 -26.56 -6.24
CA ASN A 301 -18.30 -25.64 -6.80
C ASN A 301 -18.34 -25.66 -8.35
N GLY A 302 -18.26 -26.86 -8.93
CA GLY A 302 -18.29 -27.04 -10.37
C GLY A 302 -17.08 -26.49 -11.13
N SER A 303 -16.02 -26.06 -10.44
CA SER A 303 -14.76 -25.70 -11.08
C SER A 303 -14.09 -26.93 -11.68
N THR A 304 -13.20 -26.73 -12.66
CA THR A 304 -12.34 -27.82 -13.15
C THR A 304 -11.41 -28.29 -12.03
N ASP A 305 -11.26 -29.59 -11.81
CA ASP A 305 -10.23 -30.13 -10.92
C ASP A 305 -8.89 -30.24 -11.65
N LEU A 306 -8.05 -29.21 -11.54
CA LEU A 306 -6.75 -29.18 -12.22
C LEU A 306 -5.76 -30.22 -11.68
N THR A 307 -5.98 -30.76 -10.48
CA THR A 307 -5.15 -31.84 -9.93
C THR A 307 -5.40 -33.17 -10.65
N VAL A 308 -6.58 -33.33 -11.23
CA VAL A 308 -6.99 -34.53 -11.99
C VAL A 308 -6.85 -34.33 -13.49
N THR A 309 -7.33 -33.20 -14.03
CA THR A 309 -7.36 -32.95 -15.48
C THR A 309 -6.05 -32.38 -16.02
N GLY A 310 -5.20 -31.84 -15.13
CA GLY A 310 -4.07 -30.99 -15.50
C GLY A 310 -4.50 -29.65 -16.09
N ARG A 311 -3.50 -28.80 -16.34
CA ARG A 311 -3.63 -27.46 -16.91
C ARG A 311 -3.84 -27.50 -18.42
N THR A 312 -4.98 -28.06 -18.83
CA THR A 312 -5.36 -28.30 -20.25
C THR A 312 -6.52 -27.42 -20.72
N THR A 313 -7.07 -26.61 -19.83
CA THR A 313 -8.15 -25.64 -20.13
C THR A 313 -7.96 -24.36 -19.33
N LEU A 314 -8.34 -23.23 -19.90
CA LEU A 314 -8.36 -21.92 -19.23
C LEU A 314 -9.70 -21.70 -18.49
N PRO A 315 -9.72 -20.86 -17.44
CA PRO A 315 -10.97 -20.43 -16.81
C PRO A 315 -11.77 -19.51 -17.73
N GLN A 316 -13.09 -19.46 -17.54
CA GLN A 316 -13.99 -18.69 -18.40
C GLN A 316 -13.69 -17.18 -18.36
N TRP A 317 -13.42 -16.61 -17.18
CA TRP A 317 -13.02 -15.20 -17.07
C TRP A 317 -11.85 -14.82 -17.98
N LYS A 318 -10.90 -15.73 -18.24
CA LYS A 318 -9.76 -15.47 -19.12
C LYS A 318 -10.23 -15.31 -20.56
N VAL A 319 -11.16 -16.14 -21.02
CA VAL A 319 -11.79 -16.03 -22.35
C VAL A 319 -12.58 -14.73 -22.48
N ASP A 320 -13.23 -14.30 -21.40
CA ASP A 320 -14.09 -13.12 -21.43
C ASP A 320 -13.30 -11.81 -21.35
N GLN A 321 -12.15 -11.80 -20.66
CA GLN A 321 -11.38 -10.59 -20.37
C GLN A 321 -10.13 -10.44 -21.24
N ASP A 322 -9.45 -11.51 -21.62
CA ASP A 322 -8.27 -11.44 -22.48
C ASP A 322 -8.66 -11.48 -23.95
N SER A 323 -8.48 -10.34 -24.63
CA SER A 323 -8.81 -10.19 -26.05
C SER A 323 -8.03 -11.14 -26.99
N GLY A 324 -6.88 -11.66 -26.55
CA GLY A 324 -6.10 -12.68 -27.26
C GLY A 324 -6.62 -14.10 -27.08
N THR A 325 -7.49 -14.35 -26.08
CA THR A 325 -8.01 -15.67 -25.75
C THR A 325 -9.41 -15.88 -26.32
N THR A 326 -9.55 -16.78 -27.28
CA THR A 326 -10.85 -17.04 -27.97
C THR A 326 -11.54 -18.35 -27.54
N SER A 327 -10.87 -19.19 -26.74
CA SER A 327 -11.37 -20.49 -26.32
C SER A 327 -10.75 -20.93 -25.01
N ALA A 328 -11.56 -21.52 -24.12
CA ALA A 328 -11.08 -22.16 -22.91
C ALA A 328 -10.33 -23.47 -23.19
N SER A 329 -10.60 -24.15 -24.32
CA SER A 329 -9.89 -25.38 -24.69
C SER A 329 -8.51 -25.05 -25.25
N LEU A 330 -7.48 -25.67 -24.68
CA LEU A 330 -6.09 -25.52 -25.12
C LEU A 330 -5.68 -26.67 -26.03
N ASN A 331 -4.70 -26.42 -26.89
CA ASN A 331 -3.97 -27.48 -27.57
C ASN A 331 -2.70 -27.87 -26.80
N SER A 332 -2.06 -28.99 -27.16
CA SER A 332 -0.94 -29.53 -26.37
C SER A 332 0.28 -28.62 -26.27
N SER A 333 0.48 -27.67 -27.19
CA SER A 333 1.57 -26.69 -27.10
C SER A 333 1.24 -25.50 -26.20
N GLN A 334 0.07 -25.51 -25.56
CA GLN A 334 -0.41 -24.46 -24.66
C GLN A 334 -0.68 -25.01 -23.25
N TYR A 335 -0.47 -26.31 -23.03
CA TYR A 335 -0.72 -26.93 -21.74
C TYR A 335 0.28 -26.42 -20.70
N GLY A 336 -0.22 -26.13 -19.51
CA GLY A 336 0.61 -25.84 -18.35
C GLY A 336 1.13 -27.15 -17.74
N PRO A 337 2.04 -27.04 -16.75
CA PRO A 337 2.55 -28.20 -16.05
C PRO A 337 1.45 -28.87 -15.22
N ALA A 338 1.61 -30.15 -14.92
CA ALA A 338 0.75 -30.83 -13.96
C ALA A 338 0.88 -30.19 -12.56
N VAL A 339 -0.21 -30.19 -11.79
CA VAL A 339 -0.15 -29.72 -10.39
C VAL A 339 0.79 -30.61 -9.60
N SER A 340 1.77 -30.01 -8.94
CA SER A 340 2.81 -30.71 -8.17
C SER A 340 3.28 -29.85 -6.99
N THR A 341 4.33 -30.27 -6.29
CA THR A 341 5.00 -29.45 -5.27
C THR A 341 5.76 -28.27 -5.87
N ASP A 342 6.19 -28.37 -7.12
CA ASP A 342 6.96 -27.33 -7.81
C ASP A 342 6.02 -26.37 -8.57
N PHE A 343 4.84 -26.85 -8.97
CA PHE A 343 3.79 -26.08 -9.65
C PHE A 343 2.46 -26.27 -8.91
N VAL A 344 2.38 -25.73 -7.70
CA VAL A 344 1.23 -25.87 -6.80
C VAL A 344 -0.06 -25.29 -7.39
N LEU A 345 -1.22 -25.67 -6.87
CA LEU A 345 -2.47 -25.04 -7.31
C LEU A 345 -2.55 -23.59 -6.80
N GLY A 346 -2.68 -22.64 -7.72
CA GLY A 346 -2.58 -21.21 -7.47
C GLY A 346 -1.26 -20.60 -7.94
N HIS A 347 -0.34 -21.42 -8.47
CA HIS A 347 0.92 -20.97 -9.07
C HIS A 347 0.70 -20.04 -10.27
N TYR A 348 -0.41 -20.22 -10.98
CA TYR A 348 -0.80 -19.35 -12.09
C TYR A 348 -2.12 -18.64 -11.80
N MET A 349 -2.29 -17.44 -12.32
CA MET A 349 -3.56 -16.70 -12.26
C MET A 349 -4.71 -17.52 -12.88
N GLU A 350 -4.43 -18.29 -13.94
CA GLU A 350 -5.38 -19.15 -14.63
C GLU A 350 -5.75 -20.44 -13.85
N ASP A 351 -5.14 -20.67 -12.67
CA ASP A 351 -5.57 -21.68 -11.71
C ASP A 351 -6.83 -21.24 -10.92
N TYR A 352 -7.24 -19.98 -11.01
CA TYR A 352 -8.43 -19.44 -10.37
C TYR A 352 -9.61 -19.34 -11.35
N ALA A 353 -10.81 -19.63 -10.87
CA ALA A 353 -12.07 -19.42 -11.58
C ALA A 353 -12.88 -18.30 -10.90
N ALA A 354 -13.60 -17.51 -11.70
CA ALA A 354 -14.54 -16.52 -11.19
C ALA A 354 -15.82 -17.25 -10.74
N LYS A 355 -16.27 -16.98 -9.52
CA LYS A 355 -17.49 -17.55 -8.93
C LYS A 355 -18.73 -17.24 -9.74
N ALA A 356 -18.74 -16.11 -10.46
CA ALA A 356 -19.81 -15.76 -11.40
C ALA A 356 -20.10 -16.87 -12.43
N ASP A 357 -19.09 -17.68 -12.76
CA ASP A 357 -19.17 -18.77 -13.74
C ASP A 357 -19.42 -20.15 -13.09
N LEU A 358 -19.58 -20.21 -11.77
CA LEU A 358 -19.58 -21.44 -10.99
C LEU A 358 -20.93 -21.76 -10.35
N ILE A 359 -21.12 -23.05 -10.03
CA ILE A 359 -22.29 -23.58 -9.33
C ILE A 359 -21.85 -24.05 -7.96
N SER A 360 -22.44 -23.49 -6.90
CA SER A 360 -22.09 -23.86 -5.54
C SER A 360 -22.48 -25.31 -5.23
N ASP A 361 -21.54 -26.09 -4.69
CA ASP A 361 -21.82 -27.46 -4.22
C ASP A 361 -22.77 -27.46 -3.02
N ALA A 362 -22.72 -26.39 -2.20
CA ALA A 362 -23.52 -26.25 -1.01
C ALA A 362 -25.00 -25.99 -1.31
N SER A 363 -25.29 -25.32 -2.44
CA SER A 363 -26.66 -24.92 -2.81
C SER A 363 -27.21 -25.63 -4.05
N GLY A 364 -26.35 -26.13 -4.93
CA GLY A 364 -26.71 -26.62 -6.26
C GLY A 364 -27.07 -25.53 -7.26
N GLU A 365 -26.88 -24.25 -6.91
CA GLU A 365 -27.25 -23.09 -7.70
C GLU A 365 -26.03 -22.24 -8.07
N ALA A 366 -26.16 -21.39 -9.09
CA ALA A 366 -25.11 -20.45 -9.45
C ALA A 366 -24.80 -19.48 -8.30
N PHE A 367 -23.53 -19.14 -8.11
CA PHE A 367 -23.18 -18.09 -7.15
C PHE A 367 -23.76 -16.74 -7.59
N GLN A 368 -24.04 -15.88 -6.61
CA GLN A 368 -24.62 -14.56 -6.85
C GLN A 368 -23.80 -13.46 -6.19
N LEU A 369 -23.54 -12.37 -6.92
CA LEU A 369 -22.97 -11.16 -6.34
C LEU A 369 -23.95 -10.59 -5.29
N TYR A 370 -23.44 -10.36 -4.09
CA TYR A 370 -24.29 -10.09 -2.94
C TYR A 370 -24.88 -8.67 -2.95
N SER A 371 -26.20 -8.61 -2.82
CA SER A 371 -26.93 -7.42 -2.41
C SER A 371 -28.02 -7.81 -1.43
N SER A 372 -28.07 -7.15 -0.28
CA SER A 372 -29.09 -7.36 0.76
C SER A 372 -30.50 -7.10 0.24
N ALA A 373 -30.66 -6.11 -0.65
CA ALA A 373 -31.94 -5.73 -1.23
C ALA A 373 -32.60 -6.86 -2.03
N SER A 374 -31.78 -7.69 -2.69
CA SER A 374 -32.26 -8.82 -3.50
C SER A 374 -32.16 -10.17 -2.79
N LEU A 375 -31.18 -10.36 -1.90
CA LEU A 375 -30.80 -11.69 -1.39
C LEU A 375 -30.97 -11.85 0.13
N GLY A 376 -31.31 -10.79 0.85
CA GLY A 376 -31.54 -10.85 2.30
C GLY A 376 -30.24 -11.01 3.09
N THR A 377 -30.01 -12.18 3.66
CA THR A 377 -28.82 -12.46 4.50
C THR A 377 -27.69 -13.05 3.66
N PHE A 378 -26.46 -12.60 3.93
CA PHE A 378 -25.27 -13.17 3.29
C PHE A 378 -25.11 -14.66 3.64
N ASP A 379 -24.79 -15.48 2.64
CA ASP A 379 -24.56 -16.92 2.74
C ASP A 379 -23.32 -17.21 1.89
N ALA A 380 -22.18 -17.49 2.53
CA ALA A 380 -20.92 -17.71 1.83
C ALA A 380 -20.95 -18.93 0.89
N GLY A 381 -21.91 -19.85 1.09
CA GLY A 381 -22.15 -20.96 0.19
C GLY A 381 -22.92 -20.56 -1.07
N LYS A 382 -23.39 -19.32 -1.21
CA LYS A 382 -24.19 -18.86 -2.36
C LYS A 382 -23.74 -17.51 -2.90
N HIS A 383 -23.09 -16.71 -2.08
CA HIS A 383 -22.83 -15.31 -2.37
C HIS A 383 -21.34 -14.98 -2.30
N TYR A 384 -20.96 -13.94 -3.02
CA TYR A 384 -19.65 -13.28 -2.98
C TYR A 384 -19.85 -11.76 -3.10
N ASP A 385 -18.89 -10.94 -2.68
CA ASP A 385 -19.07 -9.49 -2.58
C ASP A 385 -18.40 -8.70 -3.67
N LEU A 386 -17.24 -9.18 -4.12
CA LEU A 386 -16.40 -8.50 -5.09
C LEU A 386 -16.59 -9.16 -6.44
N ASN A 387 -16.89 -8.35 -7.47
CA ASN A 387 -17.05 -8.87 -8.82
C ASN A 387 -15.71 -9.34 -9.42
N GLU A 388 -15.74 -9.76 -10.69
CA GLU A 388 -14.59 -10.21 -11.47
C GLU A 388 -13.51 -9.13 -11.72
N TYR A 389 -13.72 -7.90 -11.24
CA TYR A 389 -12.73 -6.82 -11.25
C TYR A 389 -12.26 -6.47 -9.83
N ASN A 390 -12.62 -7.29 -8.84
CA ASN A 390 -12.33 -7.06 -7.42
C ASN A 390 -12.97 -5.79 -6.82
N VAL A 391 -14.12 -5.35 -7.36
CA VAL A 391 -14.85 -4.17 -6.87
C VAL A 391 -16.27 -4.48 -6.41
N ARG A 392 -16.83 -3.56 -5.62
CA ARG A 392 -18.24 -3.51 -5.23
C ARG A 392 -18.75 -2.06 -5.28
N TYR A 393 -20.00 -1.87 -5.69
CA TYR A 393 -20.67 -0.59 -5.47
C TYR A 393 -21.26 -0.57 -4.07
N CYS A 394 -20.79 0.33 -3.21
CA CYS A 394 -21.30 0.46 -1.85
C CYS A 394 -21.14 1.86 -1.28
N VAL A 395 -21.95 2.15 -0.26
CA VAL A 395 -21.69 3.27 0.66
C VAL A 395 -20.44 2.97 1.48
N THR A 396 -19.71 4.02 1.84
CA THR A 396 -18.54 3.95 2.73
C THR A 396 -18.56 5.19 3.65
N PRO A 397 -17.73 5.25 4.71
CA PRO A 397 -17.63 6.45 5.54
C PRO A 397 -17.31 7.72 4.73
N GLU A 398 -16.45 7.61 3.72
CA GLU A 398 -16.04 8.73 2.87
C GLU A 398 -17.01 9.00 1.71
N PHE A 399 -17.73 7.98 1.24
CA PHE A 399 -18.70 8.04 0.15
C PHE A 399 -20.09 7.61 0.63
N PRO A 400 -20.79 8.42 1.45
CA PRO A 400 -22.10 8.06 2.00
C PRO A 400 -23.20 7.99 0.93
N ALA A 401 -22.97 8.57 -0.25
CA ALA A 401 -23.86 8.46 -1.41
C ALA A 401 -23.57 7.21 -2.28
N GLY A 402 -22.54 6.44 -1.96
CA GLY A 402 -22.10 5.27 -2.72
C GLY A 402 -21.01 5.57 -3.75
N THR A 403 -20.06 4.65 -3.87
CA THR A 403 -19.03 4.62 -4.92
C THR A 403 -18.76 3.18 -5.35
N TRP A 404 -18.18 2.99 -6.52
CA TRP A 404 -17.42 1.77 -6.78
C TRP A 404 -16.13 1.83 -5.97
N ALA A 405 -15.75 0.71 -5.36
CA ALA A 405 -14.55 0.62 -4.55
C ALA A 405 -13.90 -0.75 -4.73
N TYR A 406 -12.57 -0.74 -4.80
CA TYR A 406 -11.76 -1.95 -4.65
C TYR A 406 -11.64 -2.30 -3.17
N PHE A 407 -11.51 -3.59 -2.88
CA PHE A 407 -11.19 -4.08 -1.55
C PHE A 407 -10.01 -5.05 -1.66
N THR A 408 -9.02 -4.89 -0.78
CA THR A 408 -8.02 -5.95 -0.65
C THR A 408 -8.69 -7.23 -0.14
N SER A 409 -8.30 -8.37 -0.69
CA SER A 409 -8.89 -9.67 -0.38
C SER A 409 -7.95 -10.47 0.52
N VAL A 410 -8.47 -10.90 1.67
CA VAL A 410 -7.77 -11.77 2.63
C VAL A 410 -8.70 -12.88 3.10
N GLU A 411 -8.12 -13.97 3.57
CA GLU A 411 -8.81 -15.00 4.34
C GLU A 411 -9.07 -14.54 5.79
N GLU A 412 -9.76 -15.36 6.58
CA GLU A 412 -10.13 -15.00 7.97
C GLU A 412 -8.91 -14.72 8.87
N ASP A 413 -7.77 -15.33 8.57
CA ASP A 413 -6.51 -15.15 9.30
C ASP A 413 -5.61 -14.04 8.72
N GLY A 414 -6.09 -13.30 7.71
CA GLY A 414 -5.33 -12.24 7.04
C GLY A 414 -4.45 -12.72 5.88
N THR A 415 -4.39 -14.03 5.60
CA THR A 415 -3.67 -14.54 4.43
C THR A 415 -4.23 -13.90 3.16
N PRO A 416 -3.41 -13.27 2.31
CA PRO A 416 -3.89 -12.72 1.04
C PRO A 416 -4.65 -13.75 0.20
N ALA A 417 -5.83 -13.37 -0.29
CA ALA A 417 -6.68 -14.20 -1.13
C ALA A 417 -6.78 -13.59 -2.53
N TYR A 418 -6.62 -14.39 -3.58
CA TYR A 418 -6.66 -13.91 -4.97
C TYR A 418 -7.98 -13.15 -5.27
N PRO A 419 -7.93 -11.99 -5.95
CA PRO A 419 -6.78 -11.40 -6.65
C PRO A 419 -6.03 -10.36 -5.80
N TYR A 420 -6.07 -10.50 -4.48
CA TYR A 420 -5.45 -9.61 -3.50
C TYR A 420 -5.96 -8.17 -3.65
N ASN A 421 -5.29 -7.33 -4.43
CA ASN A 421 -5.62 -5.93 -4.63
C ASN A 421 -6.39 -5.68 -5.94
N LEU A 422 -5.93 -6.26 -7.07
CA LEU A 422 -6.44 -6.00 -8.41
C LEU A 422 -6.53 -7.27 -9.24
N ALA A 423 -7.64 -7.44 -9.95
CA ALA A 423 -7.81 -8.50 -10.93
C ALA A 423 -7.08 -8.18 -12.26
N PHE A 424 -7.30 -9.02 -13.28
CA PHE A 424 -6.63 -8.91 -14.58
C PHE A 424 -6.90 -7.56 -15.28
N GLN A 425 -8.11 -7.01 -15.19
CA GLN A 425 -8.49 -5.73 -15.79
C GLN A 425 -8.87 -4.68 -14.74
N TYR A 426 -8.62 -3.41 -15.06
CA TYR A 426 -9.21 -2.29 -14.32
C TYR A 426 -10.73 -2.29 -14.50
N PHE A 427 -11.46 -1.94 -13.45
CA PHE A 427 -12.90 -1.73 -13.52
C PHE A 427 -13.24 -0.50 -14.37
N GLY A 428 -12.56 0.62 -14.12
CA GLY A 428 -12.76 1.92 -14.78
C GLY A 428 -11.72 2.26 -15.86
N ASP A 429 -11.65 3.55 -16.22
CA ASP A 429 -10.70 4.10 -17.19
C ASP A 429 -9.38 4.51 -16.52
N ALA A 430 -8.34 3.71 -16.72
CA ALA A 430 -7.01 3.94 -16.17
C ALA A 430 -6.11 4.87 -17.01
N THR A 431 -6.58 5.41 -18.13
CA THR A 431 -5.75 6.21 -19.07
C THR A 431 -5.30 7.56 -18.50
N SER A 432 -6.01 8.04 -17.49
CA SER A 432 -5.79 9.36 -16.91
C SER A 432 -4.71 9.38 -15.82
N ALA A 433 -4.52 8.27 -15.10
CA ALA A 433 -3.50 8.16 -14.07
C ALA A 433 -2.17 7.69 -14.66
N THR A 434 -1.09 8.36 -14.27
CA THR A 434 0.26 8.08 -14.80
C THR A 434 1.33 8.83 -14.00
N GLY A 435 2.59 8.41 -14.17
CA GLY A 435 3.74 9.22 -13.81
C GLY A 435 3.81 10.47 -14.69
N ILE A 436 4.15 11.62 -14.11
CA ILE A 436 4.14 12.91 -14.79
C ILE A 436 5.39 13.73 -14.43
N ALA A 437 5.91 14.54 -15.37
CA ALA A 437 7.06 15.39 -15.11
C ALA A 437 6.68 16.62 -14.25
N SER A 438 7.57 17.03 -13.35
CA SER A 438 7.39 18.21 -12.49
C SER A 438 7.08 19.49 -13.27
N SER A 439 7.77 19.71 -14.40
CA SER A 439 7.53 20.86 -15.28
C SER A 439 6.11 20.91 -15.84
N GLU A 440 5.46 19.77 -16.07
CA GLU A 440 4.07 19.70 -16.54
C GLU A 440 3.11 20.08 -15.42
N VAL A 441 3.39 19.68 -14.18
CA VAL A 441 2.58 20.04 -13.00
C VAL A 441 2.68 21.54 -12.73
N GLU A 442 3.89 22.11 -12.79
CA GLU A 442 4.12 23.55 -12.57
C GLU A 442 3.39 24.42 -13.60
N ALA A 443 3.34 23.98 -14.87
CA ALA A 443 2.64 24.68 -15.94
C ALA A 443 1.12 24.76 -15.74
N LEU A 444 0.53 23.83 -14.96
CA LEU A 444 -0.92 23.75 -14.73
C LEU A 444 -1.42 24.67 -13.61
N GLY A 445 -0.53 25.33 -12.85
CA GLY A 445 -0.94 26.24 -11.78
C GLY A 445 -1.69 25.53 -10.64
N VAL A 446 -1.12 24.43 -10.15
CA VAL A 446 -1.73 23.60 -9.11
C VAL A 446 -1.86 24.31 -7.75
N THR A 447 -2.85 23.89 -6.96
CA THR A 447 -2.97 24.25 -5.55
C THR A 447 -2.29 23.22 -4.67
N VAL A 448 -1.43 23.68 -3.76
CA VAL A 448 -0.76 22.80 -2.80
C VAL A 448 -1.71 22.48 -1.65
N TYR A 449 -1.91 21.18 -1.39
CA TYR A 449 -2.70 20.67 -0.28
C TYR A 449 -1.81 20.25 0.91
N PHE A 450 -0.67 19.64 0.62
CA PHE A 450 0.32 19.21 1.60
C PHE A 450 1.74 19.39 1.07
N GLU A 451 2.64 19.83 1.94
CA GLU A 451 4.08 19.90 1.70
C GLU A 451 4.77 18.96 2.69
N GLY A 452 5.74 18.17 2.20
CA GLY A 452 6.41 17.12 2.95
C GLY A 452 7.38 17.60 4.04
N ALA A 453 8.35 16.76 4.35
CA ALA A 453 9.23 16.84 5.52
C ALA A 453 9.79 18.24 5.82
N THR A 454 10.21 18.96 4.77
CA THR A 454 10.87 20.27 4.90
C THR A 454 9.92 21.39 5.30
N ALA A 455 8.63 21.26 5.01
CA ALA A 455 7.60 22.24 5.37
C ALA A 455 6.92 21.93 6.71
N ILE A 456 7.18 20.76 7.31
CA ILE A 456 6.67 20.41 8.64
C ILE A 456 7.25 21.40 9.66
N GLU A 457 6.38 22.20 10.25
CA GLU A 457 6.75 23.13 11.30
C GLU A 457 6.78 22.43 12.66
N PRO A 458 7.77 22.74 13.52
CA PRO A 458 7.87 22.10 14.83
C PRO A 458 6.70 22.50 15.73
N SER A 459 6.10 21.53 16.41
CA SER A 459 4.95 21.76 17.29
C SER A 459 5.14 21.05 18.64
N ALA A 460 4.72 21.71 19.72
CA ALA A 460 4.83 21.13 21.05
C ALA A 460 3.80 20.01 21.23
N LYS A 461 4.23 18.86 21.77
CA LYS A 461 3.35 17.74 22.10
C LYS A 461 3.06 17.69 23.60
N GLU A 462 4.11 17.79 24.42
CA GLU A 462 3.99 17.64 25.87
C GLU A 462 5.06 18.44 26.61
N ILE A 463 4.72 18.95 27.79
CA ILE A 463 5.68 19.45 28.78
C ILE A 463 5.48 18.66 30.06
N ALA A 464 6.50 17.89 30.45
CA ALA A 464 6.55 17.19 31.73
C ALA A 464 7.48 17.92 32.69
N VAL A 465 7.05 18.13 33.93
CA VAL A 465 7.83 18.82 34.96
C VAL A 465 7.98 17.90 36.17
N ASP A 466 9.22 17.61 36.54
CA ASP A 466 9.56 16.86 37.75
C ASP A 466 10.10 17.82 38.85
N ASP A 467 10.62 17.27 39.94
CA ASP A 467 11.17 18.03 41.06
C ASP A 467 12.35 18.92 40.64
N SER A 468 13.17 18.47 39.68
CA SER A 468 14.40 19.15 39.26
C SER A 468 14.54 19.40 37.75
N THR A 469 13.67 18.84 36.92
CA THR A 469 13.78 18.89 35.46
C THR A 469 12.48 19.31 34.78
N VAL A 470 12.64 19.81 33.55
CA VAL A 470 11.56 20.05 32.60
C VAL A 470 11.92 19.28 31.34
N THR A 471 11.06 18.36 30.93
CA THR A 471 11.15 17.65 29.65
C THR A 471 10.12 18.22 28.71
N ILE A 472 10.57 18.59 27.51
CA ILE A 472 9.72 19.16 26.48
C ILE A 472 9.76 18.22 25.29
N THR A 473 8.61 17.67 24.94
CA THR A 473 8.40 16.79 23.79
C THR A 473 7.78 17.59 22.65
N TRP A 474 8.36 17.45 21.45
CA TRP A 474 7.92 18.12 20.24
C TRP A 474 7.76 17.12 19.10
N GLN A 475 6.92 17.48 18.14
CA GLN A 475 6.91 16.90 16.81
C GLN A 475 7.60 17.85 15.84
N GLY A 476 8.38 17.31 14.91
CA GLY A 476 9.03 18.04 13.84
C GLY A 476 9.62 17.08 12.83
N THR A 477 10.57 17.57 12.03
CA THR A 477 11.27 16.75 11.05
C THR A 477 12.48 16.05 11.68
N GLU A 478 12.62 14.75 11.43
CA GLU A 478 13.83 13.98 11.70
C GLU A 478 15.02 14.58 10.93
N GLY A 479 16.20 14.57 11.54
CA GLY A 479 17.39 15.25 11.02
C GLY A 479 17.34 16.78 11.17
N GLY A 480 16.23 17.36 11.66
CA GLY A 480 16.18 18.77 12.00
C GLY A 480 17.17 19.12 13.11
N ILE A 481 17.88 20.23 12.93
CA ILE A 481 18.81 20.78 13.92
C ILE A 481 18.06 21.83 14.72
N TYR A 482 17.69 21.49 15.94
CA TYR A 482 16.83 22.30 16.79
C TYR A 482 17.59 22.97 17.91
N ARG A 483 17.07 24.11 18.37
CA ARG A 483 17.50 24.79 19.59
C ARG A 483 16.27 25.16 20.42
N VAL A 484 16.35 24.98 21.74
CA VAL A 484 15.35 25.48 22.67
C VAL A 484 15.82 26.80 23.26
N ASP A 485 15.04 27.85 23.02
CA ASP A 485 15.30 29.19 23.53
C ASP A 485 14.38 29.46 24.75
N PRO A 486 14.91 29.60 25.98
CA PRO A 486 14.11 29.96 27.14
C PRO A 486 13.81 31.47 27.20
N SER A 487 12.70 31.83 27.85
CA SER A 487 12.28 33.20 28.13
C SER A 487 11.57 33.28 29.48
N THR A 488 11.67 34.41 30.17
CA THR A 488 10.91 34.70 31.40
C THR A 488 9.72 35.65 31.17
N ASP A 489 9.58 36.22 29.98
CA ASP A 489 8.64 37.31 29.68
C ASP A 489 7.89 37.16 28.34
N LEU A 490 8.12 36.07 27.60
CA LEU A 490 7.62 35.84 26.22
C LEU A 490 8.08 36.86 25.17
N ALA A 491 8.96 37.80 25.53
CA ALA A 491 9.42 38.87 24.65
C ALA A 491 10.90 38.69 24.29
N THR A 492 11.73 38.39 25.29
CA THR A 492 13.16 38.20 25.14
C THR A 492 13.50 36.73 25.31
N PHE A 493 14.08 36.13 24.27
CA PHE A 493 14.47 34.73 24.24
C PHE A 493 15.99 34.61 24.21
N ASP A 494 16.55 33.76 25.07
CA ASP A 494 17.97 33.43 25.05
C ASP A 494 18.27 32.43 23.94
N THR A 495 18.96 32.88 22.89
CA THR A 495 19.30 32.06 21.73
C THR A 495 20.71 31.46 21.79
N SER A 496 21.37 31.50 22.96
CA SER A 496 22.73 30.97 23.14
C SER A 496 22.77 29.46 23.46
N GLY A 497 21.60 28.81 23.54
CA GLY A 497 21.48 27.38 23.82
C GLY A 497 22.16 26.47 22.79
N THR A 498 22.46 25.25 23.21
CA THR A 498 23.03 24.21 22.34
C THR A 498 21.99 23.69 21.35
N THR A 499 22.43 23.44 20.12
CA THR A 499 21.62 22.72 19.13
C THR A 499 21.71 21.21 19.33
N PHE A 500 20.67 20.50 18.92
CA PHE A 500 20.65 19.03 18.84
C PHE A 500 19.94 18.59 17.56
N THR A 501 20.28 17.41 17.07
CA THR A 501 19.66 16.82 15.88
C THR A 501 18.55 15.87 16.32
N ALA A 502 17.37 15.97 15.69
CA ALA A 502 16.28 15.03 15.95
C ALA A 502 16.57 13.67 15.29
N GLU A 503 16.41 12.58 16.05
CA GLU A 503 16.59 11.20 15.58
C GLU A 503 15.28 10.54 15.13
N LEU A 504 14.13 11.15 15.45
CA LEU A 504 12.79 10.78 14.99
C LEU A 504 11.98 12.07 14.78
N ASP A 505 10.77 11.93 14.24
CA ASP A 505 9.81 13.04 14.09
C ASP A 505 9.22 13.49 15.43
N VAL A 506 9.23 12.65 16.46
CA VAL A 506 8.89 13.00 17.84
C VAL A 506 10.14 12.88 18.70
N PHE A 507 10.52 13.98 19.34
CA PHE A 507 11.74 14.05 20.13
C PHE A 507 11.54 14.90 21.37
N ALA A 508 12.32 14.60 22.41
CA ALA A 508 12.27 15.31 23.66
C ALA A 508 13.64 15.87 24.03
N THR A 509 13.64 17.01 24.72
CA THR A 509 14.83 17.54 25.37
C THR A 509 14.52 17.82 26.84
N THR A 510 15.51 17.63 27.70
CA THR A 510 15.37 17.83 29.14
C THR A 510 16.33 18.89 29.62
N GLY A 511 15.80 19.87 30.35
CA GLY A 511 16.55 20.94 31.00
C GLY A 511 16.34 20.96 32.50
N ALA A 512 17.18 21.72 33.21
CA ALA A 512 16.98 21.98 34.62
C ALA A 512 15.74 22.87 34.83
N LYS A 513 14.93 22.52 35.84
CA LYS A 513 13.78 23.32 36.25
C LYS A 513 14.26 24.63 36.88
N ALA A 514 13.79 25.75 36.33
CA ALA A 514 14.04 27.06 36.92
C ALA A 514 13.15 27.32 38.14
N ASN A 515 13.63 28.16 39.05
CA ASN A 515 12.89 28.61 40.23
C ASN A 515 11.78 29.63 39.91
N ALA A 516 11.63 30.01 38.63
CA ALA A 516 10.63 30.96 38.15
C ALA A 516 9.92 30.39 36.92
N ALA A 517 8.73 30.91 36.61
CA ALA A 517 8.01 30.56 35.39
C ALA A 517 8.89 30.85 34.16
N GLN A 518 8.99 29.87 33.27
CA GLN A 518 9.74 29.96 32.02
C GLN A 518 8.83 29.58 30.86
N PHE A 519 9.09 30.22 29.73
CA PHE A 519 8.55 29.89 28.43
C PHE A 519 9.68 29.35 27.57
N TYR A 520 9.36 28.45 26.64
CA TYR A 520 10.33 27.85 25.75
C TYR A 520 9.85 27.99 24.31
N ARG A 521 10.75 28.37 23.43
CA ARG A 521 10.53 28.37 21.98
C ARG A 521 11.48 27.35 21.35
N LEU A 522 10.93 26.39 20.62
CA LEU A 522 11.71 25.54 19.75
C LEU A 522 11.95 26.25 18.42
N THR A 523 13.20 26.29 17.97
CA THR A 523 13.58 26.86 16.68
C THR A 523 14.31 25.82 15.86
N ARG A 524 13.83 25.52 14.65
CA ARG A 524 14.61 24.75 13.65
C ARG A 524 15.66 25.68 13.05
N THR A 525 16.93 25.35 13.25
CA THR A 525 18.08 26.18 12.83
C THR A 525 18.78 25.62 11.59
N GLY A 526 18.49 24.37 11.22
CA GLY A 526 18.99 23.72 10.03
C GLY A 526 18.40 22.32 9.87
N LEU A 527 18.89 21.60 8.88
CA LEU A 527 18.60 20.20 8.59
C LEU A 527 19.93 19.49 8.34
N SER A 528 20.05 18.26 8.83
CA SER A 528 21.11 17.34 8.42
C SER A 528 21.04 17.06 6.92
N SER A 529 22.15 16.61 6.33
CA SER A 529 22.14 16.15 4.94
C SER A 529 21.20 14.97 4.77
N TYR A 530 20.39 15.01 3.72
CA TYR A 530 19.47 13.97 3.31
C TYR A 530 19.42 13.91 1.78
N ASP A 531 18.84 12.85 1.24
CA ASP A 531 18.62 12.69 -0.19
C ASP A 531 17.60 13.71 -0.70
N THR A 532 18.04 14.57 -1.61
CA THR A 532 17.26 15.68 -2.20
C THR A 532 16.90 15.42 -3.66
N THR A 533 16.95 14.15 -4.10
CA THR A 533 16.59 13.75 -5.45
C THR A 533 15.25 14.37 -5.85
N GLU A 534 15.25 15.08 -6.98
CA GLU A 534 14.09 15.82 -7.46
C GLU A 534 12.98 14.86 -7.92
N PHE A 535 11.73 15.17 -7.56
CA PHE A 535 10.57 14.38 -7.98
C PHE A 535 10.30 14.58 -9.47
N SER A 536 10.51 13.49 -10.23
CA SER A 536 10.28 13.29 -11.68
C SER A 536 10.58 14.46 -12.63
N THR A 537 11.62 14.30 -13.45
CA THR A 537 12.03 15.19 -14.54
C THR A 537 11.81 14.61 -15.95
N GLU A 538 11.38 13.34 -16.08
CA GLU A 538 10.96 12.73 -17.36
C GLU A 538 9.65 11.96 -17.23
N ALA A 539 8.71 12.19 -18.15
CA ALA A 539 7.44 11.48 -18.24
C ALA A 539 7.65 10.11 -18.93
N ALA A 540 7.93 9.05 -18.17
CA ALA A 540 7.95 7.69 -18.72
C ALA A 540 7.72 6.62 -17.64
N GLY A 541 6.46 6.21 -17.46
CA GLY A 541 6.06 5.05 -16.65
C GLY A 541 6.25 5.25 -15.14
N GLY A 542 5.49 4.53 -14.31
CA GLY A 542 5.88 4.34 -12.91
C GLY A 542 7.29 3.72 -12.82
N PRO A 543 7.87 3.51 -11.62
CA PRO A 543 9.12 2.78 -11.47
C PRO A 543 9.09 1.56 -12.39
N GLY A 544 9.91 1.61 -13.44
CA GLY A 544 9.90 0.60 -14.48
C GLY A 544 10.24 -0.71 -13.81
N GLY A 545 9.30 -1.65 -13.83
CA GLY A 545 9.65 -3.05 -13.61
C GLY A 545 10.79 -3.37 -14.57
N PRO A 546 11.82 -4.11 -14.13
CA PRO A 546 12.89 -4.49 -15.02
C PRO A 546 12.27 -5.26 -16.18
N GLY A 547 12.26 -4.61 -17.35
CA GLY A 547 12.03 -5.31 -18.60
C GLY A 547 13.10 -6.38 -18.70
N GLY A 548 12.74 -7.62 -18.39
CA GLY A 548 13.39 -8.78 -18.97
C GLY A 548 13.39 -8.62 -20.50
N PRO A 549 14.43 -9.11 -21.19
CA PRO A 549 14.59 -8.87 -22.63
C PRO A 549 13.32 -9.28 -23.36
N GLY A 550 12.83 -8.38 -24.20
CA GLY A 550 11.48 -8.41 -24.73
C GLY A 550 11.04 -9.76 -25.28
N GLY A 551 9.79 -10.10 -25.00
CA GLY A 551 8.99 -10.85 -25.94
C GLY A 551 9.07 -10.15 -27.32
N PRO A 552 9.21 -10.91 -28.41
CA PRO A 552 9.44 -10.34 -29.73
C PRO A 552 8.30 -9.38 -30.12
N PRO A 553 8.59 -8.32 -30.90
CA PRO A 553 7.57 -7.43 -31.40
C PRO A 553 6.67 -8.17 -32.40
N GLY A 554 5.39 -8.29 -32.05
CA GLY A 554 4.28 -8.42 -32.99
C GLY A 554 3.96 -9.82 -33.50
N ALA A 555 2.76 -10.28 -33.14
CA ALA A 555 1.69 -10.50 -34.12
C ALA A 555 0.32 -10.56 -33.41
N PHE A 556 -0.30 -9.40 -33.20
CA PHE A 556 -1.74 -9.19 -33.38
C PHE A 556 -1.95 -7.81 -34.01
#